data_AF-A0AAQ4EXE4-F1
#
_entry.id   AF-A0AAQ4EXE4-F1
#
_cell.length_a   1.000
_cell.length_b   1.000
_cell.length_c   1.000
_cell.angle_alpha   90.00
_cell.angle_beta   90.00
_cell.angle_gamma   90.00
#
_symmetry.space_group_name_H-M   'P 1'
#
loop_
_entity.id
_entity.type
_entity.pdbx_description
1 polymer ?
#
loop_
_entity_poly.entity_id
_entity_poly.type
_entity_poly.pdbx_seq_one_letter_code
_entity_poly.pdbx_strand_id
1 'polypeptide(L)'
;MTLDPRCIQWIRDIEALSVRGNADDYLMRCAEIVGGTGQSYSRMIRHVLNTHNEVVEIVRLFWGEDTVPQLHNLSEPELRRAVNGHLPDDSPLWPVDEMVNLHPELYAQVYSELFNRSSESQERFNLFLGAYVVWALTPMVSSYLTNGMLVDMGRERSLHDYSFFKCMEALEMVMPVVKW
;
A
#
# COMPACT_ATOMS: atom_id res chain seq x y z
N MET A 1 0.09 8.02 17.12
CA MET A 1 0.97 7.13 16.32
C MET A 1 0.50 7.22 14.87
N THR A 2 1.39 7.40 13.88
CA THR A 2 0.98 7.73 12.50
C THR A 2 0.97 6.50 11.59
N LEU A 3 0.08 6.44 10.59
CA LEU A 3 0.14 5.43 9.52
C LEU A 3 1.54 5.45 8.91
N ASP A 4 1.94 4.31 8.33
CA ASP A 4 3.13 4.27 7.46
C ASP A 4 3.03 5.44 6.45
N PRO A 5 4.02 6.36 6.42
CA PRO A 5 3.99 7.52 5.54
C PRO A 5 3.82 7.16 4.06
N ARG A 6 4.28 5.98 3.63
CA ARG A 6 4.15 5.49 2.26
C ARG A 6 2.72 5.11 1.93
N CYS A 7 1.99 4.51 2.88
CA CYS A 7 0.56 4.22 2.70
C CYS A 7 -0.24 5.51 2.54
N ILE A 8 0.04 6.53 3.36
CA ILE A 8 -0.57 7.86 3.21
C ILE A 8 -0.23 8.47 1.85
N GLN A 9 1.03 8.37 1.43
CA GLN A 9 1.48 8.95 0.17
C GLN A 9 0.88 8.24 -1.05
N TRP A 10 0.74 6.90 -1.01
CA TRP A 10 0.00 6.13 -2.00
C TRP A 10 -1.44 6.61 -2.14
N ILE A 11 -2.13 6.77 -0.99
CA ILE A 11 -3.51 7.27 -0.97
C ILE A 11 -3.58 8.63 -1.69
N ARG A 12 -2.73 9.57 -1.29
CA ARG A 12 -2.67 10.91 -1.86
C ARG A 12 -2.33 10.93 -3.34
N ASP A 13 -1.40 10.10 -3.79
CA ASP A 13 -0.97 10.06 -5.19
C ASP A 13 -2.08 9.50 -6.09
N ILE A 14 -2.78 8.43 -5.68
CA ILE A 14 -3.93 7.90 -6.43
C ILE A 14 -5.12 8.86 -6.41
N GLU A 15 -5.42 9.52 -5.28
CA GLU A 15 -6.46 10.55 -5.22
C GLU A 15 -6.12 11.71 -6.18
N ALA A 16 -4.86 12.18 -6.19
CA ALA A 16 -4.41 13.25 -7.09
C ALA A 16 -4.52 12.85 -8.57
N LEU A 17 -4.12 11.62 -8.93
CA LEU A 17 -4.29 11.08 -10.27
C LEU A 17 -5.77 10.96 -10.65
N SER A 18 -6.62 10.53 -9.71
CA SER A 18 -8.06 10.35 -9.95
C SER A 18 -8.76 11.69 -10.21
N VAL A 19 -8.41 12.74 -9.44
CA VAL A 19 -8.91 14.11 -9.66
C VAL A 19 -8.54 14.64 -11.05
N ARG A 20 -7.39 14.21 -11.59
CA ARG A 20 -6.91 14.58 -12.92
C ARG A 20 -7.45 13.68 -14.04
N GLY A 21 -8.14 12.59 -13.72
CA GLY A 21 -8.62 11.61 -14.69
C GLY A 21 -7.54 10.68 -15.23
N ASN A 22 -6.37 10.60 -14.59
CA ASN A 22 -5.19 9.88 -15.08
C ASN A 22 -4.87 8.60 -14.28
N ALA A 23 -5.71 8.23 -13.30
CA ALA A 23 -5.44 7.08 -12.44
C ALA A 23 -5.45 5.74 -13.23
N ASP A 24 -6.44 5.54 -14.10
CA ASP A 24 -6.52 4.37 -14.97
C ASP A 24 -5.30 4.27 -15.89
N ASP A 25 -4.91 5.38 -16.54
CA ASP A 25 -3.79 5.42 -17.48
C ASP A 25 -2.45 5.14 -16.78
N TYR A 26 -2.24 5.70 -15.59
CA TYR A 26 -1.05 5.42 -14.80
C TYR A 26 -0.96 3.94 -14.41
N LEU A 27 -2.06 3.37 -13.89
CA LEU A 27 -2.10 1.96 -13.48
C LEU A 27 -2.00 1.02 -14.69
N MET A 28 -2.52 1.41 -15.85
CA MET A 28 -2.34 0.68 -17.10
C MET A 28 -0.86 0.61 -17.49
N ARG A 29 -0.15 1.73 -17.50
CA ARG A 29 1.30 1.74 -17.80
C ARG A 29 2.09 0.89 -16.80
N CYS A 30 1.72 0.91 -15.53
CA CYS A 30 2.33 0.05 -14.52
C CYS A 30 2.10 -1.44 -14.83
N ALA A 31 0.86 -1.82 -15.15
CA ALA A 31 0.50 -3.19 -15.47
C ALA A 31 1.19 -3.70 -16.73
N GLU A 32 1.28 -2.89 -17.79
CA GLU A 32 1.95 -3.26 -19.04
C GLU A 32 3.45 -3.51 -18.85
N ILE A 33 4.11 -2.74 -17.98
CA ILE A 33 5.54 -2.92 -17.70
C ILE A 33 5.81 -4.20 -16.91
N VAL A 34 4.90 -4.58 -16.00
CA VAL A 34 5.06 -5.78 -15.18
C VAL A 34 4.59 -7.05 -15.90
N GLY A 35 3.45 -6.99 -16.59
CA GLY A 35 2.76 -8.14 -17.17
C GLY A 35 2.88 -8.29 -18.69
N GLY A 36 3.45 -7.30 -19.38
CA GLY A 36 3.61 -7.27 -20.83
C GLY A 36 2.53 -6.45 -21.55
N THR A 37 2.88 -5.90 -22.71
CA THR A 37 2.00 -5.06 -23.53
C THR A 37 0.92 -5.88 -24.25
N GLY A 38 -0.26 -5.30 -24.47
CA GLY A 38 -1.31 -5.89 -25.32
C GLY A 38 -2.30 -6.81 -24.60
N GLN A 39 -2.19 -6.96 -23.28
CA GLN A 39 -3.21 -7.59 -22.45
C GLN A 39 -4.26 -6.57 -22.00
N SER A 40 -5.47 -7.03 -21.69
CA SER A 40 -6.51 -6.16 -21.11
C SER A 40 -6.41 -6.15 -19.59
N TYR A 41 -5.91 -5.04 -19.03
CA TYR A 41 -5.82 -4.84 -17.59
C TYR A 41 -7.00 -4.03 -17.00
N SER A 42 -7.93 -3.56 -17.83
CA SER A 42 -8.99 -2.62 -17.41
C SER A 42 -9.85 -3.14 -16.25
N ARG A 43 -10.16 -4.44 -16.23
CA ARG A 43 -10.91 -5.05 -15.11
C ARG A 43 -10.10 -5.06 -13.82
N MET A 44 -8.82 -5.44 -13.90
CA MET A 44 -7.90 -5.46 -12.76
C MET A 44 -7.71 -4.06 -12.18
N ILE A 45 -7.49 -3.06 -13.03
CA ILE A 45 -7.34 -1.65 -12.65
C ILE A 45 -8.60 -1.14 -11.95
N ARG A 46 -9.79 -1.46 -12.48
CA ARG A 46 -11.06 -1.11 -11.82
C ARG A 46 -11.18 -1.76 -10.44
N HIS A 47 -10.74 -3.00 -10.27
CA HIS A 47 -10.70 -3.63 -8.95
C HIS A 47 -9.77 -2.88 -7.99
N VAL A 48 -8.57 -2.50 -8.44
CA VAL A 48 -7.63 -1.69 -7.65
C VAL A 48 -8.25 -0.37 -7.21
N LEU A 49 -8.84 0.39 -8.13
CA LEU A 49 -9.42 1.71 -7.85
C LEU A 49 -10.65 1.63 -6.94
N ASN A 50 -11.52 0.63 -7.14
CA ASN A 50 -12.67 0.42 -6.26
C ASN A 50 -12.22 0.09 -4.84
N THR A 51 -11.29 -0.86 -4.67
CA THR A 51 -10.76 -1.22 -3.35
C THR A 51 -9.98 -0.05 -2.73
N HIS A 52 -9.27 0.75 -3.51
CA HIS A 52 -8.65 1.99 -3.03
C HIS A 52 -9.69 2.94 -2.41
N ASN A 53 -10.81 3.18 -3.09
CA ASN A 53 -11.86 4.05 -2.57
C ASN A 53 -12.45 3.51 -1.26
N GLU A 54 -12.72 2.21 -1.19
CA GLU A 54 -13.21 1.55 0.02
C GLU A 54 -12.20 1.67 1.19
N VAL A 55 -10.91 1.48 0.91
CA VAL A 55 -9.83 1.69 1.91
C VAL A 55 -9.81 3.14 2.39
N VAL A 56 -9.90 4.11 1.48
CA VAL A 56 -9.89 5.54 1.83
C VAL A 56 -11.09 5.90 2.69
N GLU A 57 -12.28 5.39 2.39
CA GLU A 57 -13.47 5.59 3.22
C GLU A 57 -13.28 5.03 4.62
N ILE A 58 -12.78 3.79 4.75
CA ILE A 58 -12.50 3.16 6.04
C ILE A 58 -11.43 3.96 6.81
N VAL A 59 -10.33 4.34 6.16
CA VAL A 59 -9.28 5.16 6.79
C VAL A 59 -9.85 6.48 7.28
N ARG A 60 -10.66 7.20 6.48
CA ARG A 60 -11.26 8.47 6.91
C ARG A 60 -12.19 8.34 8.11
N LEU A 61 -12.88 7.21 8.26
CA LEU A 61 -13.83 6.96 9.34
C LEU A 61 -13.15 6.49 10.63
N PHE A 62 -12.12 5.66 10.52
CA PHE A 62 -11.55 4.92 11.65
C PHE A 62 -10.10 5.30 11.97
N TRP A 63 -9.48 6.19 11.19
CA TRP A 63 -8.18 6.77 11.52
C TRP A 63 -8.33 7.94 12.50
N GLY A 64 -7.81 7.77 13.72
CA GLY A 64 -7.69 8.84 14.72
C GLY A 64 -6.27 8.94 15.25
N GLU A 65 -5.79 10.16 15.51
CA GLU A 65 -4.45 10.35 16.11
C GLU A 65 -4.37 9.81 17.56
N ASP A 66 -5.53 9.70 18.23
CA ASP A 66 -5.70 9.27 19.61
C ASP A 66 -6.16 7.80 19.76
N THR A 67 -5.96 6.95 18.75
CA THR A 67 -6.33 5.53 18.88
C THR A 67 -5.57 4.87 20.04
N VAL A 68 -6.30 4.21 20.93
CA VAL A 68 -5.72 3.46 22.05
C VAL A 68 -5.32 2.08 21.53
N PRO A 69 -4.01 1.72 21.55
CA PRO A 69 -3.57 0.39 21.15
C PRO A 69 -4.20 -0.69 22.04
N GLN A 70 -4.54 -1.83 21.43
CA GLN A 70 -5.17 -2.95 22.14
C GLN A 70 -4.39 -4.24 21.92
N LEU A 71 -4.40 -5.11 22.93
CA LEU A 71 -3.90 -6.47 22.77
C LEU A 71 -4.86 -7.27 21.89
N HIS A 72 -4.30 -7.98 20.92
CA HIS A 72 -5.02 -8.84 20.00
C HIS A 72 -4.37 -10.22 19.99
N ASN A 73 -5.16 -11.26 20.22
CA ASN A 73 -4.65 -12.63 20.17
C ASN A 73 -4.38 -13.05 18.72
N LEU A 74 -3.38 -13.88 18.51
CA LEU A 74 -3.06 -14.46 17.20
C LEU A 74 -3.92 -15.69 16.87
N SER A 75 -5.18 -15.69 17.31
CA SER A 75 -6.10 -16.82 17.11
C SER A 75 -6.39 -17.04 15.61
N GLU A 76 -6.46 -15.95 14.85
CA GLU A 76 -6.70 -15.93 13.42
C GLU A 76 -5.55 -16.61 12.64
N PRO A 77 -5.81 -17.71 11.91
CA PRO A 77 -4.76 -18.47 11.25
C PRO A 77 -4.03 -17.74 10.13
N GLU A 78 -4.71 -16.84 9.40
CA GLU A 78 -4.15 -16.10 8.27
C GLU A 78 -3.18 -15.02 8.76
N LEU A 79 -3.62 -14.16 9.69
CA LEU A 79 -2.75 -13.23 10.39
C LEU A 79 -1.53 -13.91 11.03
N ARG A 80 -1.75 -15.01 11.79
CA ARG A 80 -0.65 -15.75 12.43
C ARG A 80 0.35 -16.30 11.41
N ARG A 81 -0.12 -16.83 10.28
CA ARG A 81 0.75 -17.30 9.20
C ARG A 81 1.55 -16.15 8.60
N ALA A 82 0.91 -15.00 8.37
CA ALA A 82 1.57 -13.82 7.82
C ALA A 82 2.69 -13.33 8.75
N VAL A 83 2.41 -13.19 10.05
CA VAL A 83 3.41 -12.75 11.03
C VAL A 83 4.55 -13.76 11.15
N ASN A 84 4.25 -15.07 11.26
CA ASN A 84 5.28 -16.10 11.34
C ASN A 84 6.15 -16.18 10.08
N GLY A 85 5.63 -15.82 8.90
CA GLY A 85 6.41 -15.73 7.67
C GLY A 85 7.50 -14.65 7.70
N HIS A 86 7.44 -13.71 8.66
CA HIS A 86 8.44 -12.67 8.87
C HIS A 86 9.34 -12.91 10.09
N LEU A 87 9.12 -14.00 10.83
CA LEU A 87 9.92 -14.36 12.00
C LEU A 87 10.94 -15.45 11.67
N PRO A 88 12.05 -15.53 12.42
CA PRO A 88 12.94 -16.68 12.35
C PRO A 88 12.21 -18.00 12.63
N ASP A 89 12.62 -19.08 11.96
CA ASP A 89 12.02 -20.41 12.09
C ASP A 89 12.03 -20.96 13.53
N ASP A 90 12.94 -20.48 14.37
CA ASP A 90 13.08 -20.89 15.78
C ASP A 90 12.22 -20.09 16.76
N SER A 91 11.49 -19.08 16.29
CA SER A 91 10.68 -18.17 17.11
C SER A 91 9.23 -18.02 16.60
N PRO A 92 8.50 -19.12 16.31
CA PRO A 92 7.14 -19.01 15.81
C PRO A 92 6.18 -18.54 16.89
N LEU A 93 5.23 -17.70 16.50
CA LEU A 93 4.09 -17.31 17.33
C LEU A 93 2.98 -18.35 17.25
N TRP A 94 2.36 -18.58 18.40
CA TRP A 94 1.28 -19.52 18.68
C TRP A 94 -0.07 -18.79 18.75
N PRO A 95 -1.20 -19.50 18.67
CA PRO A 95 -2.53 -18.88 18.70
C PRO A 95 -2.86 -18.07 19.97
N VAL A 96 -2.18 -18.39 21.07
CA VAL A 96 -2.35 -17.75 22.38
C VAL A 96 -1.45 -16.54 22.57
N ASP A 97 -0.49 -16.32 21.66
CA ASP A 97 0.39 -15.16 21.74
C ASP A 97 -0.38 -13.89 21.38
N GLU A 98 0.04 -12.79 21.99
CA GLU A 98 -0.60 -11.49 21.86
C GLU A 98 0.27 -10.55 21.03
N MET A 99 -0.36 -9.77 20.16
CA MET A 99 0.26 -8.60 19.54
C MET A 99 -0.43 -7.33 20.01
N VAL A 100 0.31 -6.22 19.98
CA VAL A 100 -0.29 -4.89 20.16
C VAL A 100 -0.82 -4.42 18.80
N ASN A 101 -2.14 -4.38 18.65
CA ASN A 101 -2.79 -3.74 17.53
C ASN A 101 -2.89 -2.23 17.79
N LEU A 102 -2.16 -1.46 16.98
CA LEU A 102 -2.07 -0.01 17.11
C LEU A 102 -3.35 0.71 16.67
N HIS A 103 -4.11 0.09 15.76
CA HIS A 103 -5.34 0.63 15.20
C HIS A 103 -6.43 -0.45 15.14
N PRO A 104 -6.98 -0.89 16.29
CA PRO A 104 -7.86 -2.05 16.37
C PRO A 104 -9.14 -1.90 15.56
N GLU A 105 -9.78 -0.73 15.59
CA GLU A 105 -11.01 -0.47 14.82
C GLU A 105 -10.72 -0.46 13.31
N LEU A 106 -9.65 0.23 12.89
CA LEU A 106 -9.23 0.25 11.49
C LEU A 106 -8.92 -1.16 10.98
N TYR A 107 -8.13 -1.94 11.74
CA TYR A 107 -7.81 -3.31 11.41
C TYR A 107 -9.08 -4.15 11.26
N ALA A 108 -9.97 -4.10 12.25
CA ALA A 108 -11.19 -4.88 12.24
C ALA A 108 -12.03 -4.58 10.99
N GLN A 109 -12.16 -3.30 10.61
CA GLN A 109 -12.94 -2.87 9.45
C GLN A 109 -12.28 -3.26 8.12
N VAL A 110 -10.98 -3.02 7.96
CA VAL A 110 -10.27 -3.44 6.74
C VAL A 110 -10.32 -4.96 6.58
N TYR A 111 -10.09 -5.69 7.68
CA TYR A 111 -10.10 -7.14 7.66
C TYR A 111 -11.50 -7.70 7.37
N SER A 112 -12.55 -7.24 8.05
CA SER A 112 -13.91 -7.78 7.87
C SER A 112 -14.53 -7.38 6.53
N GLU A 113 -14.38 -6.12 6.12
CA GLU A 113 -15.11 -5.57 4.98
C GLU A 113 -14.40 -5.81 3.65
N LEU A 114 -13.05 -5.78 3.64
CA LEU A 114 -12.27 -5.80 2.40
C LEU A 114 -11.53 -7.12 2.18
N PHE A 115 -11.00 -7.72 3.24
CA PHE A 115 -10.18 -8.92 3.11
C PHE A 115 -11.01 -10.20 3.30
N ASN A 116 -11.59 -10.43 4.47
CA ASN A 116 -12.18 -11.70 4.88
C ASN A 116 -13.65 -11.90 4.45
N ARG A 117 -14.20 -11.02 3.60
CA ARG A 117 -15.61 -11.10 3.18
C ARG A 117 -15.88 -12.27 2.22
N SER A 118 -14.96 -12.52 1.29
CA SER A 118 -15.05 -13.60 0.29
C SER A 118 -13.69 -13.84 -0.38
N SER A 119 -13.51 -14.97 -1.08
CA SER A 119 -12.30 -15.21 -1.87
C SER A 119 -12.09 -14.17 -2.97
N GLU A 120 -13.17 -13.66 -3.59
CA GLU A 120 -13.09 -12.58 -4.57
C GLU A 120 -12.63 -11.26 -3.92
N SER A 121 -13.09 -10.98 -2.70
CA SER A 121 -12.65 -9.81 -1.92
C SER A 121 -11.15 -9.90 -1.61
N GLN A 122 -10.67 -11.07 -1.17
CA GLN A 122 -9.23 -11.31 -0.96
C GLN A 122 -8.42 -11.08 -2.25
N GLU A 123 -8.89 -11.57 -3.39
CA GLU A 123 -8.21 -11.37 -4.68
C GLU A 123 -8.14 -9.88 -5.06
N ARG A 124 -9.24 -9.13 -4.92
CA ARG A 124 -9.28 -7.68 -5.18
C ARG A 124 -8.34 -6.92 -4.24
N PHE A 125 -8.31 -7.29 -2.95
CA PHE A 125 -7.40 -6.70 -1.97
C PHE A 125 -5.93 -6.99 -2.31
N ASN A 126 -5.62 -8.22 -2.74
CA ASN A 126 -4.28 -8.59 -3.20
C ASN A 126 -3.85 -7.79 -4.44
N LEU A 127 -4.76 -7.52 -5.39
CA LEU A 127 -4.49 -6.65 -6.53
C LEU A 127 -4.18 -5.21 -6.08
N PHE A 128 -4.95 -4.69 -5.12
CA PHE A 128 -4.69 -3.37 -4.53
C PHE A 128 -3.31 -3.30 -3.86
N LEU A 129 -2.94 -4.32 -3.06
CA LEU A 129 -1.62 -4.42 -2.45
C LEU A 129 -0.50 -4.53 -3.51
N GLY A 130 -0.72 -5.29 -4.57
CA GLY A 130 0.21 -5.40 -5.70
C GLY A 130 0.45 -4.04 -6.36
N ALA A 131 -0.61 -3.27 -6.62
CA ALA A 131 -0.50 -1.91 -7.17
C ALA A 131 0.26 -0.96 -6.24
N TYR A 132 0.01 -1.03 -4.93
CA TYR A 132 0.77 -0.29 -3.92
C TYR A 132 2.27 -0.62 -3.98
N VAL A 133 2.63 -1.91 -4.03
CA VAL A 133 4.04 -2.35 -4.11
C VAL A 133 4.69 -1.85 -5.39
N VAL A 134 4.01 -1.94 -6.54
CA VAL A 134 4.53 -1.42 -7.81
C VAL A 134 4.78 0.08 -7.71
N TRP A 135 3.81 0.86 -7.21
CA TRP A 135 3.98 2.30 -7.01
C TRP A 135 5.15 2.62 -6.05
N ALA A 136 5.29 1.89 -4.94
CA ALA A 136 6.34 2.13 -3.96
C ALA A 136 7.74 1.88 -4.54
N LEU A 137 7.87 0.91 -5.45
CA LEU A 137 9.15 0.54 -6.07
C LEU A 137 9.46 1.34 -7.34
N THR A 138 8.44 1.85 -8.05
CA THR A 138 8.57 2.60 -9.32
C THR A 138 9.70 3.64 -9.33
N PRO A 139 9.85 4.51 -8.30
CA PRO A 139 10.90 5.53 -8.29
C PRO A 139 12.32 4.97 -8.35
N MET A 140 12.52 3.73 -7.91
CA MET A 140 13.83 3.06 -7.90
C MET A 140 14.10 2.25 -9.16
N VAL A 141 13.05 1.85 -9.89
CA VAL A 141 13.17 0.87 -10.99
C VAL A 141 12.83 1.45 -12.37
N SER A 142 12.07 2.54 -12.47
CA SER A 142 11.61 3.09 -13.75
C SER A 142 11.42 4.61 -13.71
N SER A 143 12.38 5.33 -14.31
CA SER A 143 12.29 6.77 -14.53
C SER A 143 11.13 7.15 -15.45
N TYR A 144 10.79 6.31 -16.42
CA TYR A 144 9.65 6.49 -17.32
C TYR A 144 8.32 6.52 -16.54
N LEU A 145 8.08 5.51 -15.68
CA LEU A 145 6.86 5.45 -14.87
C LEU A 145 6.80 6.59 -13.86
N THR A 146 7.94 6.93 -13.26
CA THR A 146 8.02 8.01 -12.28
C THR A 146 7.72 9.35 -12.92
N ASN A 147 8.34 9.64 -14.08
CA ASN A 147 8.06 10.87 -14.82
C ASN A 147 6.61 10.94 -15.28
N GLY A 148 6.08 9.84 -15.84
CA GLY A 148 4.68 9.75 -16.25
C GLY A 148 3.72 10.02 -15.09
N MET A 149 3.97 9.45 -13.91
CA MET A 149 3.18 9.71 -12.71
C MET A 149 3.21 11.19 -12.30
N LEU A 150 4.38 11.81 -12.28
CA LEU A 150 4.54 13.22 -11.88
C LEU A 150 3.84 14.17 -12.86
N VAL A 151 3.99 13.90 -14.16
CA VAL A 151 3.30 14.64 -15.23
C VAL A 151 1.79 14.49 -15.10
N ASP A 152 1.29 13.26 -14.91
CA ASP A 152 -0.14 12.98 -14.80
C ASP A 152 -0.77 13.60 -13.55
N MET A 153 -0.01 13.74 -12.46
CA MET A 153 -0.43 14.50 -11.28
C MET A 153 -0.39 16.02 -11.48
N GLY A 154 0.26 16.50 -12.53
CA GLY A 154 0.53 17.93 -12.77
C GLY A 154 1.47 18.53 -11.73
N ARG A 155 2.41 17.74 -11.20
CA ARG A 155 3.42 18.24 -10.25
C ARG A 155 4.58 18.88 -11.01
N GLU A 156 4.93 20.12 -10.63
CA GLU A 156 6.08 20.85 -11.20
C GLU A 156 7.44 20.38 -10.67
N ARG A 157 7.48 19.36 -9.78
CA ARG A 157 8.76 18.84 -9.28
C ARG A 157 9.55 18.24 -10.43
N SER A 158 10.84 18.58 -10.51
CA SER A 158 11.74 17.92 -11.45
C SER A 158 11.83 16.42 -11.12
N LEU A 159 11.87 15.58 -12.16
CA LEU A 159 12.07 14.12 -12.01
C LEU A 159 13.29 13.82 -11.13
N HIS A 160 14.35 14.63 -11.28
CA HIS A 160 15.58 14.54 -10.52
C HIS A 160 15.33 14.72 -9.02
N ASP A 161 14.62 15.79 -8.62
CA ASP A 161 14.37 16.08 -7.20
C ASP A 161 13.49 15.02 -6.56
N TYR A 162 12.48 14.53 -7.28
CA TYR A 162 11.61 13.47 -6.78
C TYR A 162 12.37 12.14 -6.61
N SER A 163 13.19 11.78 -7.59
CA SER A 163 13.99 10.55 -7.53
C SER A 163 15.04 10.63 -6.42
N PHE A 164 15.72 11.78 -6.29
CA PHE A 164 16.67 12.03 -5.20
C PHE A 164 16.01 11.87 -3.83
N PHE A 165 14.86 12.52 -3.62
CA PHE A 165 14.11 12.40 -2.36
C PHE A 165 13.73 10.93 -2.06
N LYS A 166 13.28 10.18 -3.07
CA LYS A 166 12.94 8.76 -2.90
C LYS A 166 14.14 7.88 -2.59
N CYS A 167 15.30 8.17 -3.19
CA CYS A 167 16.55 7.50 -2.83
C CYS A 167 16.97 7.82 -1.38
N MET A 168 16.81 9.06 -0.94
CA MET A 168 17.08 9.45 0.45
C MET A 168 16.14 8.74 1.44
N GLU A 169 14.83 8.68 1.17
CA GLU A 169 13.88 7.91 1.99
C GLU A 169 14.28 6.42 2.09
N ALA A 170 14.72 5.83 0.97
CA ALA A 170 15.18 4.44 0.95
C ALA A 170 16.48 4.25 1.77
N LEU A 171 17.43 5.18 1.67
CA LEU A 171 18.67 5.15 2.44
C LEU A 171 18.42 5.35 3.93
N GLU A 172 17.55 6.27 4.33
CA GLU A 172 17.15 6.49 5.72
C GLU A 172 16.49 5.23 6.30
N MET A 173 15.74 4.47 5.51
CA MET A 173 15.13 3.22 5.95
C MET A 173 16.15 2.10 6.19
N VAL A 174 17.12 1.95 5.30
CA VAL A 174 18.12 0.87 5.39
C VAL A 174 19.27 1.24 6.34
N MET A 175 19.56 2.53 6.46
CA MET A 175 20.70 3.06 7.22
C MET A 175 20.29 4.26 8.10
N PRO A 176 19.32 4.08 9.03
CA PRO A 176 18.72 5.18 9.80
C PRO A 176 19.69 5.87 10.77
N VAL A 177 20.81 5.23 11.09
CA VAL A 177 21.81 5.73 12.06
C VAL A 177 22.90 6.56 11.37
N VAL A 178 23.00 6.50 10.04
CA VAL A 178 24.02 7.25 9.31
C VAL A 178 23.56 8.69 9.10
N LYS A 179 24.45 9.63 9.45
CA LYS A 179 24.22 11.07 9.26
C LYS A 179 24.66 11.43 7.85
N TRP A 180 23.72 11.44 6.91
CA TRP A 180 23.92 11.84 5.51
C TRP A 180 23.85 13.36 5.36
#